data_AF-A0A655XPZ4-F1
#
_entry.id   AF-A0A655XPZ4-F1
#
_cell.length_a   1.000
_cell.length_b   1.000
_cell.length_c   1.000
_cell.angle_alpha   90.00
_cell.angle_beta   90.00
_cell.angle_gamma   90.00
#
_symmetry.space_group_name_H-M   'P 1'
#
loop_
_entity.id
_entity.type
_entity.pdbx_description
1 polymer ?
#
loop_
_entity_poly.entity_id
_entity_poly.type
_entity_poly.pdbx_seq_one_letter_code
_entity_poly.pdbx_strand_id
1 'polypeptide(L)'
;MVSFKDGHLVRSKGHFPPTFKHNLIDIAQHEPFSGEIKVYQQRTGAKLAFSKQVPKKIQQRIRNVFPHQGFTRQSSTLKKGR
;
A
#
# COMPACT_ATOMS: atom_id res chain seq x y z
N MET A 1 -8.58 3.61 1.58
CA MET A 1 -8.73 2.78 2.79
C MET A 1 -8.95 1.34 2.38
N VAL A 2 -8.27 0.43 3.06
CA VAL A 2 -8.29 -1.00 2.78
C VAL A 2 -8.52 -1.73 4.12
N SER A 3 -9.36 -2.75 4.14
CA SER A 3 -9.66 -3.55 5.34
C SER A 3 -9.42 -5.02 5.05
N PHE A 4 -8.63 -5.64 5.92
CA PHE A 4 -8.32 -7.06 5.89
C PHE A 4 -8.95 -7.78 7.07
N LYS A 5 -9.34 -9.03 6.84
CA LYS A 5 -9.82 -9.95 7.87
C LYS A 5 -9.28 -11.34 7.55
N ASP A 6 -8.50 -11.88 8.46
CA ASP A 6 -7.90 -13.21 8.39
C ASP A 6 -7.13 -13.46 7.09
N GLY A 7 -6.38 -12.45 6.62
CA GLY A 7 -5.63 -12.52 5.35
C GLY A 7 -6.45 -12.22 4.10
N HIS A 8 -7.77 -12.00 4.22
CA HIS A 8 -8.63 -11.68 3.10
C HIS A 8 -8.96 -10.19 3.03
N LEU A 9 -8.90 -9.63 1.82
CA LEU A 9 -9.33 -8.27 1.54
C LEU A 9 -10.87 -8.19 1.60
N VAL A 10 -11.41 -7.61 2.67
CA VAL A 10 -12.86 -7.45 2.87
C VAL A 10 -13.37 -6.18 2.21
N ARG A 11 -12.59 -5.10 2.28
CA ARG A 11 -13.01 -3.79 1.77
C ARG A 11 -11.86 -3.03 1.16
N SER A 12 -12.10 -2.45 0.00
CA SER A 12 -11.16 -1.54 -0.68
C SER A 12 -11.93 -0.31 -1.13
N LYS A 13 -11.52 0.87 -0.68
CA LYS A 13 -12.12 2.17 -1.02
C LYS A 13 -11.04 3.18 -1.39
N GLY A 14 -11.30 3.94 -2.46
CA GLY A 14 -10.44 5.03 -2.93
C GLY A 14 -9.50 4.62 -4.06
N HIS A 15 -8.86 5.62 -4.66
CA HIS A 15 -7.90 5.41 -5.73
C HIS A 15 -6.51 5.18 -5.13
N PHE A 16 -5.93 4.02 -5.41
CA PHE A 16 -4.56 3.68 -5.06
C PHE A 16 -3.93 2.89 -6.20
N PRO A 17 -2.59 2.91 -6.32
CA PRO A 17 -1.91 2.20 -7.41
C PRO A 17 -2.27 0.71 -7.44
N PRO A 18 -2.46 0.09 -8.63
CA PRO A 18 -2.75 -1.34 -8.75
C PRO A 18 -1.69 -2.23 -8.09
N THR A 19 -0.42 -1.81 -8.18
CA THR A 19 0.72 -2.47 -7.54
C THR A 19 0.60 -2.51 -6.01
N PHE A 20 0.01 -1.48 -5.39
CA PHE A 20 -0.25 -1.49 -3.96
C PHE A 20 -1.20 -2.60 -3.55
N LYS A 21 -2.32 -2.71 -4.28
CA LYS A 21 -3.35 -3.71 -3.98
C LYS A 21 -2.76 -5.12 -4.08
N HIS A 22 -1.99 -5.37 -5.14
CA HIS A 22 -1.34 -6.65 -5.36
C HIS A 22 -0.37 -7.00 -4.23
N ASN A 23 0.56 -6.10 -3.91
CA ASN A 23 1.53 -6.29 -2.82
C ASN A 23 0.85 -6.54 -1.46
N LEU A 24 -0.24 -5.84 -1.16
CA LEU A 24 -0.99 -6.07 0.09
C LEU A 24 -1.66 -7.46 0.11
N ILE A 25 -2.22 -7.90 -1.01
CA ILE A 25 -2.82 -9.22 -1.13
C ILE A 25 -1.75 -10.30 -0.97
N ASP A 26 -0.59 -10.15 -1.61
CA ASP A 26 0.53 -11.10 -1.48
C ASP A 26 1.02 -11.20 -0.04
N ILE A 27 1.19 -10.06 0.65
CA ILE A 27 1.56 -10.05 2.07
C ILE A 27 0.49 -10.77 2.90
N ALA A 28 -0.80 -10.54 2.62
CA ALA A 28 -1.91 -11.15 3.35
C ALA A 28 -2.06 -12.65 3.08
N GLN A 29 -1.67 -13.13 1.89
CA GLN A 29 -1.60 -14.55 1.56
C GLN A 29 -0.45 -15.26 2.27
N HIS A 30 0.72 -14.61 2.36
CA HIS A 30 1.88 -15.18 3.04
C HIS A 30 1.80 -15.09 4.57
N GLU A 31 1.31 -13.98 5.09
CA GLU A 31 1.10 -13.76 6.53
C GLU A 31 -0.31 -13.21 6.75
N PRO A 32 -1.29 -14.08 7.07
CA PRO A 32 -2.65 -13.67 7.32
C PRO A 32 -2.71 -12.65 8.46
N PHE A 33 -3.36 -11.51 8.22
CA PHE A 33 -3.57 -10.49 9.24
C PHE A 33 -4.97 -9.90 9.15
N SER A 34 -5.40 -9.34 10.27
CA SER A 34 -6.68 -8.63 10.40
C SER A 34 -6.40 -7.18 10.75
N GLY A 35 -7.17 -6.28 10.15
CA GLY A 35 -7.15 -4.87 10.48
C GLY A 35 -7.32 -3.93 9.29
N GLU A 36 -7.40 -2.65 9.62
CA GLU A 36 -7.57 -1.58 8.63
C GLU A 36 -6.27 -0.86 8.33
N ILE A 37 -6.12 -0.47 7.07
CA ILE A 37 -5.02 0.32 6.54
C ILE A 37 -5.61 1.52 5.81
N LYS A 38 -5.34 2.72 6.31
CA LYS A 38 -5.70 3.98 5.67
C LYS A 38 -4.47 4.53 4.97
N VAL A 39 -4.62 4.84 3.69
CA VAL A 39 -3.58 5.48 2.88
C VAL A 39 -4.03 6.90 2.62
N TYR A 40 -3.19 7.85 3.00
CA TYR A 40 -3.38 9.27 2.74
C TYR A 40 -2.32 9.70 1.73
N GLN A 41 -2.75 10.13 0.55
CA GLN A 41 -1.87 10.84 -0.37
C GLN A 41 -1.61 12.24 0.18
N GLN A 42 -0.35 12.61 0.29
CA GLN A 42 0.12 13.93 0.66
C GLN A 42 1.03 14.45 -0.47
N ARG A 43 1.24 15.78 -0.52
CA ARG A 43 2.13 16.40 -1.53
C ARG A 43 3.55 15.84 -1.50
N THR A 44 4.01 15.38 -0.34
CA THR A 44 5.36 14.86 -0.12
C THR A 44 5.44 13.33 -0.20
N GLY A 45 4.32 12.62 -0.42
CA GLY A 45 4.30 11.15 -0.48
C GLY A 45 3.01 10.53 0.05
N ALA A 46 3.02 9.22 0.26
CA ALA A 46 1.90 8.51 0.89
C ALA A 46 2.16 8.30 2.38
N LYS A 47 1.18 8.62 3.21
CA LYS A 47 1.17 8.26 4.63
C LYS A 47 0.26 7.05 4.86
N LEU A 48 0.83 6.02 5.48
CA LEU A 48 0.11 4.83 5.92
C LEU A 48 -0.28 4.96 7.40
N ALA A 49 -1.56 4.77 7.69
CA ALA A 49 -2.08 4.65 9.04
C ALA A 49 -2.68 3.26 9.24
N PHE A 50 -2.13 2.53 10.20
CA PHE A 50 -2.54 1.16 10.53
C PHE A 50 -3.45 1.16 11.75
N SER A 51 -4.44 0.28 11.76
CA SER A 51 -5.22 -0.02 12.97
C SER A 51 -4.37 -0.80 13.99
N LYS A 52 -4.77 -0.75 15.26
CA LYS A 52 -4.10 -1.48 16.36
C LYS A 52 -4.10 -3.00 16.19
N GLN A 53 -4.98 -3.54 15.33
CA GLN A 53 -5.10 -4.97 15.06
C GLN A 53 -3.97 -5.50 14.16
N VAL A 54 -3.36 -4.61 13.36
CA VAL A 54 -2.28 -5.02 12.43
C VAL A 54 -0.98 -5.22 13.22
N PRO A 55 -0.37 -6.41 13.22
CA PRO A 55 0.87 -6.67 13.94
C PRO A 55 2.02 -5.78 13.46
N LYS A 56 2.90 -5.32 14.38
CA LYS A 56 4.04 -4.44 14.05
C LYS A 56 4.93 -5.01 12.93
N LYS A 57 5.14 -6.33 12.91
CA LYS A 57 5.90 -7.02 11.86
C LYS A 57 5.28 -6.81 10.47
N ILE A 58 3.97 -6.98 10.36
CA ILE A 58 3.20 -6.74 9.13
C ILE A 58 3.27 -5.26 8.74
N GLN A 59 3.09 -4.35 9.70
CA GLN A 59 3.20 -2.91 9.43
C GLN A 59 4.58 -2.57 8.84
N GLN A 60 5.66 -3.13 9.40
CA GLN A 60 7.00 -2.90 8.89
C GLN A 60 7.22 -3.55 7.53
N ARG A 61 6.70 -4.76 7.29
CA ARG A 61 6.77 -5.41 5.97
C ARG A 61 6.04 -4.60 4.91
N ILE A 62 4.84 -4.09 5.23
CA ILE A 62 4.11 -3.16 4.36
C ILE A 62 4.95 -1.90 4.15
N ARG A 63 5.51 -1.27 5.19
CA ARG A 63 6.42 -0.10 5.03
C ARG A 63 7.65 -0.40 4.15
N ASN A 64 8.22 -1.60 4.26
CA ASN A 64 9.38 -2.04 3.48
C ASN A 64 9.04 -2.40 2.04
N VAL A 65 7.78 -2.74 1.75
CA VAL A 65 7.25 -2.84 0.38
C VAL A 65 6.75 -1.48 -0.12
N PHE A 66 6.58 -0.52 0.80
CA PHE A 66 6.31 0.90 0.57
C PHE A 66 7.52 1.85 0.71
N PRO A 67 8.77 1.51 0.36
CA PRO A 67 9.89 2.33 0.78
C PRO A 67 10.16 3.46 -0.22
N HIS A 68 9.93 3.29 -1.54
CA HIS A 68 10.50 4.20 -2.54
C HIS A 68 9.72 4.42 -3.86
N GLN A 69 8.51 3.90 -4.02
CA GLN A 69 7.82 3.96 -5.33
C GLN A 69 6.48 4.69 -5.27
N GLY A 70 6.46 5.94 -5.76
CA GLY A 70 5.31 6.45 -6.52
C GLY A 70 4.29 7.33 -5.79
N PHE A 71 4.71 8.51 -5.32
CA PHE A 71 3.97 9.73 -5.66
C PHE A 71 4.88 10.82 -6.25
N THR A 72 6.12 10.48 -6.62
CA THR A 72 6.81 11.33 -7.59
C THR A 72 6.00 11.20 -8.87
N ARG A 73 5.44 12.32 -9.34
CA ARG A 73 5.11 12.47 -10.75
C ARG A 73 6.33 11.97 -11.51
N GLN A 74 6.27 10.79 -12.11
CA GLN A 74 7.09 10.61 -13.30
C GLN A 74 6.47 11.59 -14.31
N SER A 75 7.07 12.77 -14.39
CA SER A 75 7.04 13.55 -15.61
C SER A 75 7.53 12.60 -16.70
N SER A 76 6.58 12.03 -17.42
CA SER A 76 6.79 11.35 -18.69
C SER A 76 7.31 12.39 -19.69
N THR A 77 8.60 12.71 -19.60
CA THR A 77 9.38 13.34 -20.66
C THR A 77 10.63 12.50 -20.91
N LEU A 78 10.46 11.17 -20.97
CA LEU A 78 11.27 10.37 -21.89
C LEU A 78 10.56 10.37 -23.25
N LYS A 79 10.84 11.38 -24.07
CA LYS A 79 10.84 11.21 -25.53
C LYS A 79 12.29 11.37 -25.99
N LYS A 80 13.03 10.27 -25.94
CA LYS A 80 14.26 10.09 -26.71
C LYS A 80 13.83 9.80 -28.15
N GLY A 81 14.25 10.62 -29.10
CA GLY A 81 13.94 10.41 -30.51
C GLY A 81 14.85 11.23 -31.41
N ARG A 82 15.92 10.56 -31.88
CA ARG A 82 16.86 10.84 -32.98
C ARG A 82 17.55 12.19 -33.04
#